data_AF-A0A963I2M2-F1
#
_entry.id   AF-A0A963I2M2-F1
#
_cell.length_a   1.000
_cell.length_b   1.000
_cell.length_c   1.000
_cell.angle_alpha   90.00
_cell.angle_beta   90.00
_cell.angle_gamma   90.00
#
_symmetry.space_group_name_H-M   'P 1'
#
loop_
_entity.id
_entity.type
_entity.pdbx_description
1 polymer ?
#
loop_
_entity_poly.entity_id
_entity_poly.type
_entity_poly.pdbx_seq_one_letter_code
_entity_poly.pdbx_strand_id
1 'polypeptide(L)'
;MSNHRVGDSAARRHRRRVEVKRLVYIAIAILLAIFLVHLGPEPWRQVAAHWPTMIAVATVSALAIFLQAASFRNVLPITGQRPGWLELTRIWALSGAIAAVAPVFVGVGTRATLLVQAGLSIGTCVSGSARQAWLGLESALMFAGVAVLLVRPPGAGWVAALLALACATMIGLRVTAARTLLVRLPERLRPWMDDLRAPVSLRAWSLFALQVPVMAATYFAGYVGMGAAIGFEHATLLAAITIMTSVVVFIPMGLGVLDSLWVFAAKQAGLSLADAVALAILLRTSYLSAAALLAALLSVLPVRR
;
A
#
# COMPACT_ATOMS: atom_id res chain seq x y z
N MET A 1 44.04 -20.18 -18.32
CA MET A 1 43.70 -20.62 -16.95
C MET A 1 43.33 -19.43 -16.01
N SER A 2 42.43 -18.50 -16.38
CA SER A 2 42.10 -17.34 -15.52
C SER A 2 40.60 -17.09 -15.25
N ASN A 3 39.68 -17.93 -15.74
CA ASN A 3 38.24 -17.71 -15.54
C ASN A 3 37.67 -18.22 -14.19
N HIS A 4 38.40 -19.03 -13.42
CA HIS A 4 37.87 -19.57 -12.15
C HIS A 4 37.97 -18.63 -10.94
N ARG A 5 38.83 -17.61 -10.95
CA ARG A 5 38.98 -16.70 -9.79
C ARG A 5 37.93 -15.58 -9.73
N VAL A 6 37.28 -15.24 -10.85
CA VAL A 6 36.31 -14.14 -10.91
C VAL A 6 34.95 -14.53 -10.32
N GLY A 7 34.48 -15.76 -10.58
CA GLY A 7 33.19 -16.28 -10.07
C GLY A 7 33.14 -16.39 -8.54
N ASP A 8 34.26 -16.73 -7.93
CA ASP A 8 34.39 -16.90 -6.48
C ASP A 8 34.26 -15.57 -5.71
N SER A 9 34.71 -14.47 -6.32
CA SER A 9 34.62 -13.13 -5.74
C SER A 9 33.20 -12.55 -5.79
N ALA A 10 32.41 -12.91 -6.82
CA ALA A 10 31.03 -12.48 -6.99
C ALA A 10 30.10 -13.26 -6.04
N ALA A 11 30.31 -14.58 -5.89
CA ALA A 11 29.56 -15.42 -4.97
C ALA A 11 29.79 -15.01 -3.49
N ARG A 12 31.04 -14.70 -3.11
CA ARG A 12 31.34 -14.20 -1.76
C ARG A 12 30.75 -12.82 -1.49
N ARG A 13 30.76 -11.91 -2.47
CA ARG A 13 30.08 -10.60 -2.36
C ARG A 13 28.57 -10.74 -2.24
N HIS A 14 27.96 -11.68 -2.96
CA HIS A 14 26.53 -11.97 -2.83
C HIS A 14 26.18 -12.53 -1.45
N ARG A 15 26.94 -13.53 -0.95
CA ARG A 15 26.75 -14.07 0.41
C ARG A 15 26.88 -13.02 1.49
N ARG A 16 27.93 -12.17 1.46
CA ARG A 16 28.07 -11.06 2.42
C ARG A 16 26.90 -10.09 2.38
N ARG A 17 26.37 -9.75 1.18
CA ARG A 17 25.19 -8.87 1.08
C ARG A 17 23.94 -9.51 1.68
N VAL A 18 23.76 -10.82 1.52
CA VAL A 18 22.63 -11.56 2.12
C VAL A 18 22.78 -11.62 3.64
N GLU A 19 23.99 -11.89 4.15
CA GLU A 19 24.29 -11.91 5.58
C GLU A 19 24.08 -10.55 6.24
N VAL A 20 24.60 -9.46 5.65
CA VAL A 20 24.40 -8.11 6.18
C VAL A 20 22.92 -7.75 6.23
N LYS A 21 22.15 -8.06 5.16
CA LYS A 21 20.69 -7.85 5.17
C LYS A 21 20.02 -8.64 6.30
N ARG A 22 20.40 -9.92 6.46
CA ARG A 22 19.86 -10.78 7.53
C ARG A 22 20.19 -10.23 8.91
N LEU A 23 21.41 -9.75 9.15
CA LEU A 23 21.82 -9.13 10.40
C LEU A 23 21.03 -7.85 10.69
N VAL A 24 20.82 -6.99 9.68
CA VAL A 24 19.98 -5.79 9.82
C VAL A 24 18.55 -6.16 10.19
N TYR A 25 17.96 -7.18 9.55
CA TYR A 25 16.62 -7.65 9.91
C TYR A 25 16.54 -8.21 11.34
N ILE A 26 17.54 -9.00 11.75
CA ILE A 26 17.62 -9.52 13.12
C ILE A 26 17.75 -8.36 14.11
N ALA A 27 18.59 -7.37 13.83
CA ALA A 27 18.76 -6.19 14.68
C ALA A 27 17.45 -5.39 14.80
N ILE A 28 16.75 -5.14 13.68
CA ILE A 28 15.44 -4.46 13.69
C ILE A 28 14.41 -5.28 14.50
N ALA A 29 14.36 -6.60 14.32
CA ALA A 29 13.45 -7.46 15.06
C ALA A 29 13.75 -7.46 16.57
N ILE A 30 15.03 -7.50 16.95
CA ILE A 30 15.46 -7.40 18.35
C ILE A 30 15.10 -6.04 18.94
N LEU A 31 15.34 -4.94 18.22
CA LEU A 31 14.97 -3.59 18.66
C LEU A 31 13.46 -3.43 18.84
N LEU A 32 12.66 -3.98 17.91
CA LEU A 32 11.20 -4.04 18.03
C LEU A 32 10.77 -4.87 19.24
N ALA A 33 11.39 -6.03 19.46
CA ALA A 33 11.08 -6.88 20.62
C ALA A 33 11.44 -6.19 21.94
N ILE A 34 12.62 -5.56 22.04
CA ILE A 34 13.03 -4.79 23.21
C ILE A 34 12.06 -3.63 23.45
N PHE A 35 11.69 -2.90 22.39
CA PHE A 35 10.73 -1.79 22.48
C PHE A 35 9.35 -2.25 22.97
N LEU A 36 8.84 -3.37 22.44
CA LEU A 36 7.57 -3.97 22.88
C LEU A 36 7.64 -4.47 24.33
N VAL A 37 8.75 -5.07 24.74
CA VAL A 37 8.98 -5.49 26.14
C VAL A 37 9.04 -4.27 27.06
N HIS A 38 9.70 -3.18 26.65
CA HIS A 38 9.82 -1.95 27.43
C HIS A 38 8.47 -1.24 27.62
N LEU A 39 7.61 -1.25 26.60
CA LEU A 39 6.25 -0.72 26.70
C LEU A 39 5.33 -1.56 27.62
N GLY A 40 5.72 -2.79 27.93
CA GLY A 40 4.97 -3.69 28.78
C GLY A 40 3.67 -4.19 28.13
N PRO A 41 2.75 -4.77 28.92
CA PRO A 41 1.50 -5.34 28.40
C PRO A 41 0.45 -4.29 28.02
N GLU A 42 0.69 -3.01 28.34
CA GLU A 42 -0.33 -1.96 28.29
C GLU A 42 -0.88 -1.72 26.88
N PRO A 43 -0.08 -1.60 25.80
CA PRO A 43 -0.62 -1.45 24.45
C PRO A 43 -1.52 -2.61 24.03
N TRP A 44 -1.20 -3.84 24.45
CA TRP A 44 -2.01 -5.03 24.14
C TRP A 44 -3.32 -5.05 24.91
N ARG A 45 -3.32 -4.57 26.17
CA ARG A 45 -4.54 -4.39 26.95
C ARG A 45 -5.46 -3.35 26.30
N GLN A 46 -4.90 -2.25 25.80
CA GLN A 46 -5.66 -1.24 25.08
C GLN A 46 -6.27 -1.80 23.79
N VAL A 47 -5.52 -2.56 22.98
CA VAL A 47 -6.08 -3.24 21.80
C VAL A 47 -7.25 -4.16 22.17
N ALA A 48 -7.12 -4.94 23.25
CA ALA A 48 -8.17 -5.84 23.73
C ALA A 48 -9.41 -5.07 24.24
N ALA A 49 -9.21 -3.95 24.93
CA ALA A 49 -10.30 -3.09 25.41
C ALA A 49 -11.09 -2.46 24.24
N HIS A 50 -10.43 -2.18 23.12
CA HIS A 50 -11.02 -1.56 21.92
C HIS A 50 -11.34 -2.58 20.80
N TRP A 51 -11.70 -3.83 21.15
CA TRP A 51 -12.06 -4.85 20.16
C TRP A 51 -13.20 -4.46 19.19
N PRO A 52 -14.24 -3.67 19.55
CA PRO A 52 -15.26 -3.25 18.58
C PRO A 52 -14.67 -2.35 17.49
N THR A 53 -13.75 -1.46 17.88
CA THR A 53 -12.97 -0.63 16.95
C THR A 53 -12.15 -1.49 16.01
N MET A 54 -11.49 -2.53 16.53
CA MET A 54 -10.74 -3.49 15.72
C MET A 54 -11.62 -4.14 14.64
N ILE A 55 -12.84 -4.57 14.98
CA ILE A 55 -13.79 -5.17 14.03
C ILE A 55 -14.28 -4.15 12.99
N ALA A 56 -14.59 -2.91 13.41
CA ALA A 56 -15.00 -1.85 12.49
C ALA A 56 -13.88 -1.56 11.47
N VAL A 57 -12.65 -1.38 11.94
CA VAL A 57 -11.46 -1.16 11.09
C VAL A 57 -11.21 -2.37 10.19
N ALA A 58 -11.37 -3.60 10.67
CA ALA A 58 -11.20 -4.81 9.87
C ALA A 58 -12.27 -4.90 8.75
N THR A 59 -13.51 -4.52 9.05
CA THR A 59 -14.61 -4.51 8.08
C THR A 59 -14.35 -3.50 6.96
N VAL A 60 -13.94 -2.28 7.30
CA VAL A 60 -13.59 -1.25 6.30
C VAL A 60 -12.33 -1.67 5.52
N SER A 61 -11.36 -2.31 6.17
CA SER A 61 -10.16 -2.85 5.51
C SER A 61 -10.51 -3.95 4.50
N ALA A 62 -11.48 -4.83 4.81
CA ALA A 62 -11.95 -5.83 3.86
C ALA A 62 -12.56 -5.17 2.60
N LEU A 63 -13.39 -4.12 2.79
CA LEU A 63 -13.91 -3.32 1.68
C LEU A 63 -12.77 -2.68 0.86
N ALA A 64 -11.73 -2.16 1.52
CA ALA A 64 -10.56 -1.61 0.85
C ALA A 64 -9.86 -2.65 -0.03
N ILE A 65 -9.73 -3.90 0.45
CA ILE A 65 -9.13 -5.01 -0.31
C ILE A 65 -9.96 -5.33 -1.57
N PHE A 66 -11.29 -5.41 -1.45
CA PHE A 66 -12.18 -5.58 -2.61
C PHE A 66 -12.01 -4.45 -3.63
N LEU A 67 -11.98 -3.21 -3.15
CA LEU A 67 -11.84 -2.04 -4.01
C LEU A 67 -10.49 -2.01 -4.73
N GLN A 68 -9.41 -2.37 -4.04
CA GLN A 68 -8.08 -2.50 -4.64
C GLN A 68 -8.06 -3.58 -5.73
N ALA A 69 -8.64 -4.76 -5.48
CA ALA A 69 -8.74 -5.83 -6.48
C ALA A 69 -9.60 -5.41 -7.69
N ALA A 70 -10.74 -4.76 -7.44
CA ALA A 70 -11.62 -4.24 -8.48
C ALA A 70 -10.93 -3.16 -9.33
N SER A 71 -10.20 -2.23 -8.69
CA SER A 71 -9.44 -1.18 -9.39
C SER A 71 -8.36 -1.78 -10.30
N PHE A 72 -7.64 -2.80 -9.82
CA PHE A 72 -6.64 -3.50 -10.62
C PHE A 72 -7.26 -4.17 -11.84
N ARG A 73 -8.38 -4.87 -11.67
CA ARG A 73 -9.10 -5.51 -12.78
C ARG A 73 -9.45 -4.51 -13.89
N ASN A 74 -9.78 -3.28 -13.53
CA ASN A 74 -10.18 -2.24 -14.48
C ASN A 74 -8.99 -1.57 -15.19
N VAL A 75 -7.75 -1.76 -14.71
CA VAL A 75 -6.54 -1.25 -15.39
C VAL A 75 -5.82 -2.30 -16.20
N LEU A 76 -6.17 -3.58 -16.04
CA LEU A 76 -5.69 -4.65 -16.90
C LEU A 76 -6.10 -4.41 -18.36
N PRO A 77 -5.27 -4.76 -19.35
CA PRO A 77 -5.64 -4.69 -20.76
C PRO A 77 -6.91 -5.51 -21.05
N ILE A 78 -7.72 -5.08 -22.02
CA ILE A 78 -8.96 -5.77 -22.43
C ILE A 78 -8.65 -7.05 -23.20
N THR A 79 -7.50 -7.08 -23.86
CA THR A 79 -7.02 -8.19 -24.67
C THR A 79 -6.34 -9.23 -23.79
N GLY A 80 -7.08 -10.27 -23.37
CA GLY A 80 -6.53 -11.42 -22.65
C GLY A 80 -7.48 -12.05 -21.65
N GLN A 81 -7.05 -13.16 -21.06
CA GLN A 81 -7.72 -13.74 -19.90
C GLN A 81 -7.66 -12.76 -18.74
N ARG A 82 -8.82 -12.45 -18.15
CA ARG A 82 -8.93 -11.60 -16.97
C ARG A 82 -9.43 -12.45 -15.82
N PRO A 83 -8.66 -12.59 -14.73
CA PRO A 83 -9.11 -13.36 -13.58
C PRO A 83 -10.46 -12.84 -13.07
N GLY A 84 -11.26 -13.76 -12.53
CA GLY A 84 -12.55 -13.43 -11.93
C GLY A 84 -12.38 -12.42 -10.79
N TRP A 85 -13.41 -11.62 -10.50
CA TRP A 85 -13.33 -10.61 -9.45
C TRP A 85 -13.08 -11.22 -8.06
N LEU A 86 -13.68 -12.38 -7.77
CA LEU A 86 -13.46 -13.15 -6.55
C LEU A 86 -12.03 -13.67 -6.46
N GLU A 87 -11.51 -14.19 -7.57
CA GLU A 87 -10.13 -14.68 -7.65
C GLU A 87 -9.13 -13.55 -7.41
N LEU A 88 -9.31 -12.39 -8.05
CA LEU A 88 -8.49 -11.21 -7.78
C LEU A 88 -8.60 -10.79 -6.32
N THR A 89 -9.80 -10.75 -5.75
CA THR A 89 -9.94 -10.39 -4.33
C THR A 89 -9.17 -11.36 -3.43
N ARG A 90 -9.27 -12.67 -3.69
CA ARG A 90 -8.50 -13.69 -2.96
C ARG A 90 -7.00 -13.45 -3.10
N ILE A 91 -6.51 -13.13 -4.29
CA ILE A 91 -5.09 -12.82 -4.54
C ILE A 91 -4.66 -11.57 -3.76
N TRP A 92 -5.47 -10.52 -3.73
CA TRP A 92 -5.20 -9.30 -2.96
C TRP A 92 -5.20 -9.57 -1.45
N ALA A 93 -6.17 -10.33 -0.96
CA ALA A 93 -6.27 -10.71 0.44
C ALA A 93 -5.06 -11.56 0.88
N LEU A 94 -4.71 -12.61 0.12
CA LEU A 94 -3.58 -13.48 0.43
C LEU A 94 -2.24 -12.73 0.34
N SER A 95 -2.04 -11.92 -0.71
CA SER A 95 -0.83 -11.11 -0.84
C SER A 95 -0.73 -10.05 0.26
N GLY A 96 -1.85 -9.45 0.68
CA GLY A 96 -1.90 -8.49 1.80
C GLY A 96 -1.57 -9.13 3.15
N ALA A 97 -2.14 -10.30 3.43
CA ALA A 97 -1.83 -11.05 4.65
C ALA A 97 -0.35 -11.42 4.72
N ILE A 98 0.22 -11.91 3.61
CA ILE A 98 1.66 -12.22 3.52
C ILE A 98 2.50 -10.96 3.63
N ALA A 99 2.12 -9.85 2.98
CA ALA A 99 2.84 -8.58 3.06
C ALA A 99 2.93 -8.04 4.49
N ALA A 100 1.91 -8.28 5.31
CA ALA A 100 1.86 -7.82 6.69
C ALA A 100 2.84 -8.57 7.61
N VAL A 101 3.24 -9.80 7.25
CA VAL A 101 4.11 -10.65 8.09
C VAL A 101 5.50 -10.90 7.49
N ALA A 102 5.65 -10.78 6.17
CA ALA A 102 6.85 -11.17 5.46
C ALA A 102 7.80 -9.98 5.19
N PRO A 103 9.11 -10.25 5.02
CA PRO A 103 10.10 -9.23 4.68
C PRO A 103 9.91 -8.63 3.27
N VAL A 104 10.79 -7.69 2.93
CA VAL A 104 10.69 -6.74 1.81
C VAL A 104 10.25 -7.39 0.49
N PHE A 105 9.23 -6.81 -0.14
CA PHE A 105 8.62 -7.19 -1.44
C PHE A 105 7.95 -8.57 -1.55
N VAL A 106 7.87 -9.37 -0.48
CA VAL A 106 7.24 -10.70 -0.58
C VAL A 106 5.77 -10.58 -0.99
N GLY A 107 5.01 -9.61 -0.47
CA GLY A 107 3.62 -9.40 -0.87
C GLY A 107 3.43 -9.12 -2.37
N VAL A 108 4.30 -8.28 -2.96
CA VAL A 108 4.28 -7.99 -4.40
C VAL A 108 4.67 -9.22 -5.21
N GLY A 109 5.70 -9.95 -4.75
CA GLY A 109 6.12 -11.21 -5.35
C GLY A 109 5.02 -12.27 -5.33
N THR A 110 4.37 -12.50 -4.18
CA THR A 110 3.22 -13.39 -4.04
C THR A 110 2.11 -12.99 -4.99
N ARG A 111 1.75 -11.71 -5.05
CA ARG A 111 0.71 -11.22 -5.96
C ARG A 111 1.06 -11.53 -7.41
N ALA A 112 2.28 -11.22 -7.84
CA ALA A 112 2.73 -11.51 -9.20
C ALA A 112 2.69 -13.02 -9.50
N THR A 113 3.17 -13.86 -8.60
CA THR A 113 3.14 -15.33 -8.74
C THR A 113 1.71 -15.85 -8.90
N LEU A 114 0.80 -15.41 -8.03
CA LEU A 114 -0.60 -15.87 -8.09
C LEU A 114 -1.33 -15.36 -9.33
N LEU A 115 -1.05 -14.14 -9.79
CA LEU A 115 -1.60 -13.62 -11.04
C LEU A 115 -1.08 -14.37 -12.26
N VAL A 116 0.20 -14.77 -12.26
CA VAL A 116 0.77 -15.61 -13.31
C VAL A 116 0.13 -17.00 -13.31
N GLN A 117 -0.10 -17.59 -12.14
CA GLN A 117 -0.85 -18.85 -12.02
C GLN A 117 -2.30 -18.72 -12.50
N ALA A 118 -2.90 -17.53 -12.41
CA ALA A 118 -4.22 -17.21 -12.94
C ALA A 118 -4.20 -16.83 -14.43
N GLY A 119 -3.09 -17.03 -15.14
CA GLY A 119 -2.99 -16.88 -16.61
C GLY A 119 -2.51 -15.51 -17.10
N LEU A 120 -2.12 -14.59 -16.20
CA LEU A 120 -1.54 -13.31 -16.64
C LEU A 120 -0.04 -13.44 -16.94
N SER A 121 0.45 -12.69 -17.93
CA SER A 121 1.89 -12.57 -18.14
C SER A 121 2.54 -11.72 -17.03
N ILE A 122 3.83 -11.95 -16.75
CA ILE A 122 4.59 -11.10 -15.82
C ILE A 122 4.56 -9.64 -16.26
N GLY A 123 4.68 -9.37 -17.57
CA GLY A 123 4.61 -8.02 -18.12
C GLY A 123 3.30 -7.33 -17.78
N THR A 124 2.17 -8.02 -17.97
CA THR A 124 0.83 -7.52 -17.61
C THR A 124 0.68 -7.29 -16.10
N CYS A 125 1.25 -8.16 -15.26
CA CYS A 125 1.21 -7.98 -13.81
C CYS A 125 1.96 -6.72 -13.39
N VAL A 126 3.14 -6.47 -13.97
CA VAL A 126 3.95 -5.31 -13.63
C VAL A 126 3.35 -4.02 -14.20
N SER A 127 2.91 -4.02 -15.47
CA SER A 127 2.27 -2.84 -16.08
C SER A 127 0.97 -2.47 -15.37
N GLY A 128 0.13 -3.45 -15.05
CA GLY A 128 -1.08 -3.27 -14.25
C GLY A 128 -0.81 -2.72 -12.85
N SER A 129 0.23 -3.23 -12.16
CA SER A 129 0.59 -2.76 -10.81
C SER A 129 1.17 -1.35 -10.84
N ALA A 130 2.01 -1.04 -11.83
CA ALA A 130 2.56 0.30 -12.03
C ALA A 130 1.45 1.31 -12.33
N ARG A 131 0.49 0.94 -13.20
CA ARG A 131 -0.69 1.76 -13.51
C ARG A 131 -1.57 1.97 -12.27
N GLN A 132 -1.76 0.93 -11.47
CA GLN A 132 -2.49 1.01 -10.20
C GLN A 132 -1.82 1.99 -9.22
N ALA A 133 -0.50 1.89 -9.06
CA ALA A 133 0.27 2.80 -8.19
C ALA A 133 0.22 4.24 -8.70
N TRP A 134 0.35 4.45 -10.01
CA TRP A 134 0.28 5.78 -10.63
C TRP A 134 -1.08 6.45 -10.40
N LEU A 135 -2.18 5.73 -10.64
CA LEU A 135 -3.53 6.28 -10.44
C LEU A 135 -3.88 6.47 -8.96
N GLY A 136 -3.35 5.59 -8.09
CA GLY A 136 -3.40 5.78 -6.64
C GLY A 136 -2.71 7.08 -6.22
N LEU A 137 -1.55 7.39 -6.81
CA LEU A 137 -0.80 8.62 -6.52
C LEU A 137 -1.51 9.88 -7.07
N GLU A 138 -2.08 9.84 -8.28
CA GLU A 138 -2.92 10.92 -8.82
C GLU A 138 -4.09 11.22 -7.86
N SER A 139 -4.78 10.18 -7.41
CA SER A 139 -5.91 10.30 -6.47
C SER A 139 -5.43 10.85 -5.12
N ALA A 140 -4.33 10.33 -4.57
CA ALA A 140 -3.79 10.79 -3.29
C ALA A 140 -3.40 12.26 -3.33
N LEU A 141 -2.73 12.74 -4.39
CA LEU A 141 -2.37 14.16 -4.54
C LEU A 141 -3.60 15.06 -4.59
N MET A 142 -4.62 14.65 -5.34
CA MET A 142 -5.89 15.39 -5.43
C MET A 142 -6.57 15.49 -4.06
N PHE A 143 -6.74 14.37 -3.36
CA PHE A 143 -7.39 14.35 -2.05
C PHE A 143 -6.53 15.03 -0.97
N ALA A 144 -5.19 14.96 -1.04
CA ALA A 144 -4.31 15.71 -0.16
C ALA A 144 -4.51 17.23 -0.34
N GLY A 145 -4.59 17.70 -1.59
CA GLY A 145 -4.82 19.12 -1.88
C GLY A 145 -6.15 19.61 -1.27
N VAL A 146 -7.23 18.86 -1.47
CA VAL A 146 -8.54 19.17 -0.88
C VAL A 146 -8.48 19.12 0.65
N ALA A 147 -7.91 18.06 1.23
CA ALA A 147 -7.83 17.88 2.67
C ALA A 147 -7.00 18.99 3.35
N VAL A 148 -5.89 19.42 2.75
CA VAL A 148 -5.08 20.55 3.26
C VAL A 148 -5.90 21.84 3.31
N LEU A 149 -6.71 22.12 2.29
CA LEU A 149 -7.59 23.30 2.29
C LEU A 149 -8.68 23.24 3.37
N LEU A 150 -9.12 22.03 3.75
CA LEU A 150 -10.11 21.81 4.81
C LEU A 150 -9.50 21.88 6.20
N VAL A 151 -8.31 21.30 6.41
CA VAL A 151 -7.54 21.37 7.67
C VAL A 151 -7.08 22.79 7.96
N ARG A 152 -6.80 23.59 6.90
CA ARG A 152 -6.37 25.00 6.98
C ARG A 152 -5.10 25.23 7.82
N PRO A 153 -4.00 24.45 7.65
CA PRO A 153 -2.74 24.79 8.29
C PRO A 153 -2.19 26.12 7.76
N PRO A 154 -1.23 26.75 8.45
CA PRO A 154 -0.51 27.90 7.92
C PRO A 154 0.07 27.58 6.54
N GLY A 155 -0.30 28.37 5.53
CA GLY A 155 0.14 28.12 4.15
C GLY A 155 -0.66 27.09 3.35
N ALA A 156 -1.84 26.66 3.83
CA ALA A 156 -2.68 25.69 3.15
C ALA A 156 -2.86 25.94 1.64
N GLY A 157 -3.06 27.21 1.25
CA GLY A 157 -3.27 27.60 -0.14
C GLY A 157 -2.10 27.24 -1.06
N TRP A 158 -0.86 27.55 -0.66
CA TRP A 158 0.32 27.25 -1.50
C TRP A 158 0.61 25.75 -1.52
N VAL A 159 0.44 25.04 -0.39
CA VAL A 159 0.62 23.58 -0.33
C VAL A 159 -0.39 22.89 -1.24
N ALA A 160 -1.66 23.28 -1.17
CA ALA A 160 -2.71 22.75 -2.02
C ALA A 160 -2.46 23.04 -3.51
N ALA A 161 -1.98 24.25 -3.83
CA ALA A 161 -1.60 24.61 -5.20
C ALA A 161 -0.45 23.75 -5.72
N LEU A 162 0.58 23.47 -4.91
CA LEU A 162 1.67 22.58 -5.29
C LEU A 162 1.19 21.13 -5.48
N LEU A 163 0.30 20.64 -4.62
CA LEU A 163 -0.29 19.30 -4.76
C LEU A 163 -1.15 19.19 -6.03
N ALA A 164 -1.95 20.23 -6.33
CA ALA A 164 -2.74 20.31 -7.55
C ALA A 164 -1.83 20.37 -8.79
N LEU A 165 -0.77 21.16 -8.75
CA LEU A 165 0.22 21.23 -9.83
C LEU A 165 0.93 19.88 -10.03
N ALA A 166 1.32 19.20 -8.95
CA ALA A 166 1.91 17.87 -9.03
C ALA A 166 0.94 16.85 -9.64
N CYS A 167 -0.33 16.86 -9.23
CA CYS A 167 -1.36 16.00 -9.80
C CYS A 167 -1.57 16.29 -11.30
N ALA A 168 -1.74 17.57 -11.68
CA ALA A 168 -1.88 18.00 -13.06
C ALA A 168 -0.65 17.61 -13.90
N THR A 169 0.55 17.74 -13.34
CA THR A 169 1.81 17.32 -13.98
C THR A 169 1.82 15.82 -14.20
N MET A 170 1.42 15.00 -13.22
CA MET A 170 1.35 13.55 -13.37
C MET A 170 0.34 13.12 -14.44
N ILE A 171 -0.85 13.72 -14.45
CA ILE A 171 -1.86 13.49 -15.49
C ILE A 171 -1.30 13.90 -16.86
N GLY A 172 -0.68 15.09 -16.91
CA GLY A 172 -0.03 15.63 -18.10
C GLY A 172 1.05 14.69 -18.62
N LEU A 173 1.92 14.16 -17.76
CA LEU A 173 2.94 13.17 -18.12
C LEU A 173 2.31 11.88 -18.64
N ARG A 174 1.29 11.34 -17.97
CA ARG A 174 0.62 10.13 -18.44
C ARG A 174 0.00 10.30 -19.83
N VAL A 175 -0.58 11.47 -20.11
CA VAL A 175 -1.20 11.77 -21.41
C VAL A 175 -0.17 12.13 -22.48
N THR A 176 0.88 12.87 -22.14
CA THR A 176 1.82 13.50 -23.10
C THR A 176 3.20 12.84 -23.16
N ALA A 177 3.78 12.42 -22.03
CA ALA A 177 5.16 11.92 -21.94
C ALA A 177 5.39 10.65 -22.79
N ALA A 178 4.32 9.93 -23.11
CA ALA A 178 4.40 8.80 -24.02
C ALA A 178 4.82 9.21 -25.45
N ARG A 179 4.49 10.41 -25.97
CA ARG A 179 4.87 10.75 -27.35
C ARG A 179 6.37 11.03 -27.53
N THR A 180 7.04 11.58 -26.52
CA THR A 180 8.45 11.99 -26.60
C THR A 180 9.41 10.98 -25.98
N LEU A 181 9.03 10.28 -24.90
CA LEU A 181 9.89 9.25 -24.29
C LEU A 181 9.83 7.91 -25.03
N LEU A 182 8.70 7.49 -25.60
CA LEU A 182 8.59 6.21 -26.34
C LEU A 182 9.49 6.13 -27.57
N VAL A 183 9.76 7.28 -28.21
CA VAL A 183 10.65 7.35 -29.38
C VAL A 183 12.09 7.00 -28.98
N ARG A 184 12.50 7.35 -27.75
CA ARG A 184 13.85 7.14 -27.24
C ARG A 184 14.01 5.86 -26.40
N LEU A 185 12.91 5.19 -26.07
CA LEU A 185 12.94 3.97 -25.26
C LEU A 185 13.30 2.74 -26.11
N PRO A 186 14.11 1.82 -25.56
CA PRO A 186 14.35 0.51 -26.17
C PRO A 186 13.03 -0.19 -26.49
N GLU A 187 12.97 -0.92 -27.62
CA GLU A 187 11.75 -1.62 -28.07
C GLU A 187 11.17 -2.57 -27.00
N ARG A 188 12.03 -3.15 -26.15
CA ARG A 188 11.62 -4.02 -25.04
C ARG A 188 10.79 -3.32 -23.97
N LEU A 189 10.90 -2.00 -23.83
CA LEU A 189 10.16 -1.20 -22.83
C LEU A 189 8.92 -0.52 -23.41
N ARG A 190 8.77 -0.47 -24.74
CA ARG A 190 7.61 0.17 -25.39
C ARG A 190 6.27 -0.43 -24.97
N PRO A 191 6.07 -1.76 -24.95
CA PRO A 191 4.77 -2.33 -24.57
C PRO A 191 4.31 -1.92 -23.16
N TRP A 192 5.27 -1.76 -22.24
CA TRP A 192 4.99 -1.41 -20.85
C TRP A 192 4.54 0.06 -20.73
N MET A 193 5.13 0.92 -21.54
CA MET A 193 4.78 2.33 -21.62
C MET A 193 3.46 2.57 -22.36
N ASP A 194 3.15 1.75 -23.36
CA ASP A 194 1.85 1.80 -24.05
C ASP A 194 0.71 1.44 -23.10
N ASP A 195 0.88 0.42 -22.25
CA ASP A 195 -0.09 0.05 -21.22
C ASP A 195 -0.32 1.18 -20.19
N LEU A 196 0.74 1.87 -19.78
CA LEU A 196 0.65 3.00 -18.85
C LEU A 196 -0.09 4.21 -19.46
N ARG A 197 0.06 4.41 -20.77
CA ARG A 197 -0.60 5.50 -21.52
C ARG A 197 -2.09 5.25 -21.73
N ALA A 198 -2.51 3.98 -21.76
CA ALA A 198 -3.87 3.61 -22.13
C ALA A 198 -4.90 4.49 -21.39
N PRO A 199 -5.93 4.99 -22.08
CA PRO A 199 -6.93 5.84 -21.46
C PRO A 199 -7.56 5.08 -20.28
N VAL A 200 -7.75 5.80 -19.18
CA VAL A 200 -8.38 5.28 -17.97
C VAL A 200 -9.86 5.54 -18.11
N SER A 201 -10.68 4.49 -18.08
CA SER A 201 -12.13 4.67 -18.11
C SER A 201 -12.58 5.43 -16.86
N LEU A 202 -13.66 6.21 -16.99
CA LEU A 202 -14.22 6.94 -15.85
C LEU A 202 -14.50 5.99 -14.66
N ARG A 203 -15.02 4.79 -14.95
CA ARG A 203 -15.24 3.74 -13.97
C ARG A 203 -13.95 3.35 -13.22
N ALA A 204 -12.85 3.13 -13.95
CA ALA A 204 -11.57 2.80 -13.33
C ALA A 204 -11.13 3.94 -12.41
N TRP A 205 -11.17 5.18 -12.91
CA TRP A 205 -10.78 6.37 -12.15
C TRP A 205 -11.63 6.55 -10.88
N SER A 206 -12.95 6.38 -10.95
CA SER A 206 -13.83 6.42 -9.77
C SER A 206 -13.47 5.37 -8.71
N LEU A 207 -13.11 4.15 -9.12
CA LEU A 207 -12.67 3.10 -8.18
C LEU A 207 -11.33 3.43 -7.53
N PHE A 208 -10.43 4.14 -8.22
CA PHE A 208 -9.18 4.65 -7.61
C PHE A 208 -9.45 5.81 -6.65
N ALA A 209 -10.24 6.78 -7.09
CA ALA A 209 -10.62 7.91 -6.26
C ALA A 209 -11.30 7.45 -4.97
N LEU A 210 -12.12 6.39 -5.02
CA LEU A 210 -12.79 5.81 -3.85
C LEU A 210 -11.84 5.13 -2.85
N GLN A 211 -10.61 4.76 -3.24
CA GLN A 211 -9.66 4.13 -2.31
C GLN A 211 -9.22 5.08 -1.20
N VAL A 212 -9.03 6.36 -1.53
CA VAL A 212 -8.62 7.37 -0.56
C VAL A 212 -9.66 7.55 0.56
N PRO A 213 -10.96 7.82 0.29
CA PRO A 213 -11.96 7.96 1.33
C PRO A 213 -12.24 6.65 2.09
N VAL A 214 -12.11 5.48 1.47
CA VAL A 214 -12.22 4.19 2.21
C VAL A 214 -11.04 4.01 3.17
N MET A 215 -9.83 4.38 2.75
CA MET A 215 -8.67 4.36 3.64
C MET A 215 -8.77 5.45 4.73
N ALA A 216 -9.30 6.62 4.40
CA ALA A 216 -9.61 7.67 5.36
C ALA A 216 -10.65 7.20 6.38
N ALA A 217 -11.69 6.48 5.96
CA ALA A 217 -12.67 5.87 6.86
C ALA A 217 -12.04 4.84 7.79
N THR A 218 -11.05 4.08 7.31
CA THR A 218 -10.29 3.14 8.14
C THR A 218 -9.54 3.87 9.25
N TYR A 219 -8.86 4.97 8.92
CA TYR A 219 -8.16 5.80 9.92
C TYR A 219 -9.12 6.53 10.84
N PHE A 220 -10.17 7.15 10.30
CA PHE A 220 -11.17 7.85 11.10
C PHE A 220 -11.80 6.89 12.15
N ALA A 221 -12.24 5.71 11.73
CA ALA A 221 -12.81 4.71 12.64
C ALA A 221 -11.81 4.25 13.70
N GLY A 222 -10.56 3.97 13.32
CA GLY A 222 -9.53 3.55 14.26
C GLY A 222 -9.19 4.63 15.30
N TYR A 223 -8.95 5.85 14.84
CA TYR A 223 -8.55 6.97 15.70
C TYR A 223 -9.68 7.38 16.64
N VAL A 224 -10.88 7.64 16.11
CA VAL A 224 -12.05 8.01 16.93
C VAL A 224 -12.43 6.89 17.87
N GLY A 225 -12.37 5.63 17.41
CA GLY A 225 -12.64 4.47 18.25
C GLY A 225 -11.62 4.22 19.37
N MET A 226 -10.46 4.88 19.32
CA MET A 226 -9.45 4.92 20.40
C MET A 226 -9.53 6.23 21.22
N GLY A 227 -10.51 7.09 20.95
CA GLY A 227 -10.72 8.36 21.66
C GLY A 227 -9.92 9.56 21.13
N ALA A 228 -9.29 9.45 19.96
CA ALA A 228 -8.54 10.56 19.37
C ALA A 228 -9.48 11.61 18.77
N ALA A 229 -9.14 12.89 18.94
CA ALA A 229 -9.88 14.01 18.35
C ALA A 229 -9.41 14.30 16.92
N ILE A 230 -9.74 13.42 15.97
CA ILE A 230 -9.42 13.60 14.56
C ILE A 230 -10.68 13.79 13.71
N GLY A 231 -10.69 14.80 12.84
CA GLY A 231 -11.73 14.99 11.82
C GLY A 231 -11.51 14.12 10.58
N PHE A 232 -12.54 13.98 9.75
CA PHE A 232 -12.44 13.16 8.54
C PHE A 232 -11.48 13.76 7.50
N GLU A 233 -11.36 15.08 7.46
CA GLU A 233 -10.39 15.80 6.63
C GLU A 233 -8.94 15.49 7.04
N HIS A 234 -8.65 15.39 8.33
CA HIS A 234 -7.34 14.97 8.84
C HIS A 234 -7.07 13.50 8.51
N ALA A 235 -8.06 12.62 8.67
CA ALA A 235 -7.95 11.22 8.27
C ALA A 235 -7.73 11.05 6.75
N THR A 236 -8.36 11.91 5.94
CA THR A 236 -8.17 11.97 4.48
C THR A 236 -6.76 12.40 4.12
N LEU A 237 -6.23 13.43 4.80
CA LEU A 237 -4.85 13.86 4.62
C LEU A 237 -3.87 12.75 5.01
N LEU A 238 -4.09 12.08 6.15
CA LEU A 238 -3.27 10.95 6.59
C LEU A 238 -3.32 9.78 5.60
N ALA A 239 -4.49 9.49 5.03
CA ALA A 239 -4.66 8.49 3.97
C ALA A 239 -3.84 8.84 2.73
N ALA A 240 -3.95 10.08 2.24
CA ALA A 240 -3.18 10.51 1.08
C ALA A 240 -1.67 10.47 1.33
N ILE A 241 -1.19 10.95 2.49
CA ILE A 241 0.22 10.87 2.88
C ILE A 241 0.70 9.42 2.94
N THR A 242 -0.10 8.52 3.48
CA THR A 242 0.26 7.09 3.56
C THR A 242 0.38 6.48 2.17
N ILE A 243 -0.52 6.80 1.23
CA ILE A 243 -0.42 6.34 -0.17
C ILE A 243 0.86 6.88 -0.81
N MET A 244 1.13 8.19 -0.69
CA MET A 244 2.36 8.79 -1.24
C MET A 244 3.62 8.15 -0.65
N THR A 245 3.63 7.93 0.67
CA THR A 245 4.73 7.30 1.39
C THR A 245 4.95 5.86 0.95
N SER A 246 3.89 5.11 0.65
CA SER A 246 3.98 3.72 0.19
C SER A 246 4.70 3.55 -1.16
N VAL A 247 4.78 4.60 -1.97
CA VAL A 247 5.51 4.60 -3.25
C VAL A 247 7.01 4.85 -3.04
N VAL A 248 7.37 5.63 -2.02
CA VAL A 248 8.76 6.04 -1.74
C VAL A 248 9.45 5.07 -0.79
N VAL A 249 8.72 4.48 0.14
CA VAL A 249 9.26 3.61 1.18
C VAL A 249 9.36 2.17 0.69
N PHE A 250 10.58 1.73 0.42
CA PHE A 250 10.89 0.35 0.01
C PHE A 250 10.91 -0.68 1.16
N ILE A 251 10.42 -0.29 2.36
CA ILE A 251 10.31 -1.12 3.56
C ILE A 251 8.98 -1.90 3.50
N PRO A 252 8.91 -3.19 3.89
CA PRO A 252 7.71 -3.99 3.69
C PRO A 252 6.53 -3.38 4.44
N MET A 253 5.41 -3.14 3.73
CA MET A 253 4.22 -2.46 4.28
C MET A 253 4.54 -1.15 5.01
N GLY A 254 5.63 -0.46 4.64
CA GLY A 254 6.11 0.72 5.33
C GLY A 254 6.32 0.54 6.84
N LEU A 255 6.62 -0.68 7.31
CA LEU A 255 6.89 -0.99 8.71
C LEU A 255 7.89 -0.01 9.32
N GLY A 256 7.60 0.47 10.53
CA GLY A 256 8.34 1.52 11.20
C GLY A 256 7.98 2.93 10.71
N VAL A 257 7.97 3.19 9.40
CA VAL A 257 7.68 4.53 8.86
C VAL A 257 6.20 4.89 9.01
N LEU A 258 5.31 4.03 8.52
CA LEU A 258 3.86 4.23 8.63
C LEU A 258 3.40 4.12 10.08
N ASP A 259 4.00 3.24 10.87
CA ASP A 259 3.68 3.10 12.28
C ASP A 259 4.06 4.38 13.05
N SER A 260 5.25 4.94 12.77
CA SER A 260 5.67 6.22 13.34
C SER A 260 4.76 7.36 12.90
N LEU A 261 4.34 7.37 11.63
CA LEU A 261 3.39 8.37 11.12
C LEU A 261 2.05 8.29 11.85
N TRP A 262 1.52 7.07 12.06
CA TRP A 262 0.26 6.87 12.77
C TRP A 262 0.38 7.23 14.25
N VAL A 263 1.45 6.79 14.93
CA VAL A 263 1.71 7.14 16.34
C VAL A 263 1.85 8.66 16.49
N PHE A 264 2.59 9.31 15.59
CA PHE A 264 2.75 10.76 15.59
C PHE A 264 1.42 11.49 15.41
N ALA A 265 0.63 11.12 14.40
CA ALA A 265 -0.68 11.72 14.17
C ALA A 265 -1.64 11.50 15.35
N ALA A 266 -1.60 10.32 15.97
CA ALA A 266 -2.41 9.99 17.14
C ALA A 266 -2.03 10.82 18.37
N LYS A 267 -0.73 11.02 18.60
CA LYS A 267 -0.21 11.91 19.64
C LYS A 267 -0.69 13.36 19.43
N GLN A 268 -0.65 13.85 18.19
CA GLN A 268 -1.16 15.19 17.86
C GLN A 268 -2.68 15.30 18.04
N ALA A 269 -3.40 14.19 17.84
CA ALA A 269 -4.85 14.10 18.05
C ALA A 269 -5.25 13.84 19.54
N GLY A 270 -4.31 13.94 20.47
CA GLY A 270 -4.58 13.93 21.91
C GLY A 270 -4.40 12.58 22.62
N LEU A 271 -4.01 11.51 21.93
CA LEU A 271 -3.80 10.20 22.56
C LEU A 271 -2.54 10.15 23.43
N SER A 272 -2.55 9.28 24.45
CA SER A 272 -1.34 8.92 25.19
C SER A 272 -0.36 8.17 24.26
N LEU A 273 0.92 8.03 24.66
CA LEU A 273 1.86 7.25 23.84
C LEU A 273 1.46 5.77 23.78
N ALA A 274 0.96 5.21 24.88
CA ALA A 274 0.48 3.83 24.92
C ALA A 274 -0.70 3.63 23.97
N ASP A 275 -1.69 4.52 23.99
CA ASP A 275 -2.87 4.44 23.10
C ASP A 275 -2.51 4.69 21.64
N ALA A 276 -1.56 5.59 21.37
CA ALA A 276 -1.06 5.84 20.02
C ALA A 276 -0.34 4.61 19.43
N VAL A 277 0.48 3.92 20.24
CA VAL A 277 1.11 2.65 19.83
C VAL A 277 0.07 1.54 19.69
N ALA A 278 -0.88 1.46 20.62
CA ALA A 278 -1.99 0.50 20.56
C ALA A 278 -2.83 0.68 19.29
N LEU A 279 -3.10 1.92 18.89
CA LEU A 279 -3.77 2.24 17.63
C LEU A 279 -2.99 1.73 16.42
N ALA A 280 -1.67 1.94 16.36
CA ALA A 280 -0.86 1.43 15.26
C ALA A 280 -0.89 -0.12 15.18
N ILE A 281 -0.84 -0.79 16.35
CA ILE A 281 -1.01 -2.24 16.44
C ILE A 281 -2.41 -2.63 15.95
N LEU A 282 -3.47 -1.97 16.44
CA LEU A 282 -4.86 -2.22 16.08
C LEU A 282 -5.07 -2.09 14.57
N LEU A 283 -4.58 -1.03 13.94
CA LEU A 283 -4.69 -0.83 12.48
C LEU A 283 -4.03 -1.98 11.71
N ARG A 284 -2.83 -2.43 12.13
CA ARG A 284 -2.15 -3.57 11.49
C ARG A 284 -2.88 -4.88 11.70
N THR A 285 -3.26 -5.19 12.93
CA THR A 285 -3.93 -6.45 13.25
C THR A 285 -5.30 -6.51 12.61
N SER A 286 -6.05 -5.41 12.56
CA SER A 286 -7.31 -5.32 11.83
C SER A 286 -7.14 -5.59 10.34
N TYR A 287 -6.14 -4.98 9.69
CA TYR A 287 -5.86 -5.25 8.27
C TYR A 287 -5.46 -6.72 8.04
N LEU A 288 -4.56 -7.26 8.88
CA LEU A 288 -4.14 -8.65 8.79
C LEU A 288 -5.31 -9.62 8.99
N SER A 289 -6.15 -9.39 9.99
CA SER A 289 -7.36 -10.18 10.24
C SER A 289 -8.32 -10.11 9.07
N ALA A 290 -8.58 -8.91 8.54
CA ALA A 290 -9.44 -8.73 7.37
C ALA A 290 -8.91 -9.49 6.15
N ALA A 291 -7.62 -9.36 5.86
CA ALA A 291 -6.96 -10.03 4.75
C ALA A 291 -6.95 -11.56 4.91
N ALA A 292 -6.61 -12.07 6.09
CA ALA A 292 -6.57 -13.50 6.38
C ALA A 292 -7.97 -14.13 6.32
N LEU A 293 -8.97 -13.51 6.96
CA LEU A 293 -10.36 -13.98 6.95
C LEU A 293 -10.92 -13.97 5.52
N LEU A 294 -10.71 -12.89 4.78
CA LEU A 294 -11.18 -12.79 3.40
C LEU A 294 -10.51 -13.83 2.50
N ALA A 295 -9.20 -14.05 2.65
CA ALA A 295 -8.49 -15.10 1.93
C ALA A 295 -9.02 -16.51 2.25
N ALA A 296 -9.27 -16.80 3.53
CA ALA A 296 -9.82 -18.08 3.98
C ALA A 296 -11.23 -18.31 3.42
N LEU A 297 -12.13 -17.34 3.58
CA LEU A 297 -13.52 -17.40 3.09
C LEU A 297 -13.56 -17.62 1.57
N LEU A 298 -12.77 -16.88 0.81
CA LEU A 298 -12.73 -16.99 -0.65
C LEU A 298 -12.01 -18.25 -1.14
N SER A 299 -11.25 -18.95 -0.29
CA SER A 299 -10.61 -20.23 -0.64
C SER A 299 -11.58 -21.40 -0.60
N VAL A 300 -12.70 -21.27 0.13
CA VAL A 300 -13.75 -22.30 0.20
C VAL A 300 -14.75 -22.18 -0.97
N LEU A 301 -14.84 -21.01 -1.61
CA LEU A 301 -15.73 -20.81 -2.75
C LEU A 301 -15.17 -21.46 -4.02
N PRO A 302 -16.00 -22.14 -4.83
CA PRO A 302 -15.57 -22.70 -6.10
C PRO A 302 -15.19 -21.56 -7.05
N VAL A 303 -13.90 -21.41 -7.33
CA VAL A 303 -13.42 -20.49 -8.36
C VAL A 303 -13.73 -21.11 -9.71
N ARG A 304 -14.81 -20.64 -10.36
CA ARG A 304 -15.08 -20.98 -11.77
C ARG A 304 -13.93 -20.41 -12.59
N ARG A 305 -13.13 -21.31 -13.17
CA ARG A 305 -12.10 -21.00 -14.18
C ARG A 305 -12.75 -20.61 -15.49
#